data_AF-A0A7J5VX22-F1
#
_entry.id   AF-A0A7J5VX22-F1
#
_cell.length_a   1.000
_cell.length_b   1.000
_cell.length_c   1.000
_cell.angle_alpha   90.00
_cell.angle_beta   90.00
_cell.angle_gamma   90.00
#
_symmetry.space_group_name_H-M   'P 1'
#
loop_
_entity.id
_entity.type
_entity.pdbx_description
1 polymer ?
#
loop_
_entity_poly.entity_id
_entity_poly.type
_entity_poly.pdbx_seq_one_letter_code
_entity_poly.pdbx_strand_id
1 'polypeptide(L)' 'MKIFRIHFEDHGQDFLTWDVDIITGKVVDCQPFQAEIWCKCTVVNVDDLQVGGKVDFETRDEMLTMKYPIQDIEAIEVEG' A
#
# COMPACT_ATOMS: atom_id res chain seq x y z
N MET A 1 4.51 1.73 16.13
CA MET A 1 4.36 0.97 14.86
C MET A 1 4.96 1.81 13.74
N LYS A 2 5.68 1.20 12.79
CA LYS A 2 6.25 1.92 11.64
C LYS A 2 5.45 1.59 10.39
N ILE A 3 4.97 2.63 9.72
CA ILE A 3 4.10 2.55 8.56
C ILE A 3 4.78 3.23 7.38
N PHE A 4 4.62 2.67 6.18
CA PHE A 4 4.77 3.42 4.94
C PHE A 4 3.41 3.84 4.43
N ARG A 5 3.22 5.15 4.23
CA ARG A 5 2.12 5.66 3.43
C ARG A 5 2.59 5.76 2.00
N ILE A 6 2.06 4.90 1.17
CA ILE A 6 2.32 4.82 -0.27
C ILE A 6 1.27 5.69 -0.96
N HIS A 7 1.70 6.69 -1.70
CA HIS A 7 0.86 7.47 -2.59
C HIS A 7 0.93 6.87 -3.99
N PHE A 8 -0.21 6.58 -4.59
CA PHE A 8 -0.30 6.13 -5.97
C PHE A 8 -0.58 7.31 -6.90
N GLU A 9 -0.09 7.22 -8.14
CA GLU A 9 -0.48 8.18 -9.17
C GLU A 9 -2.00 8.18 -9.36
N ASP A 10 -2.58 9.36 -9.56
CA ASP A 10 -4.01 9.51 -9.83
C ASP A 10 -4.31 9.25 -11.32
N HIS A 11 -4.99 8.13 -11.58
CA HIS A 11 -5.52 7.74 -12.89
C HIS A 11 -7.06 7.65 -12.86
N GLY A 12 -7.71 8.31 -11.89
CA GLY A 12 -9.16 8.31 -11.71
C GLY A 12 -9.72 7.10 -10.97
N GLN A 13 -8.90 6.38 -10.21
CA GLN A 13 -9.33 5.28 -9.34
C GLN A 13 -9.94 5.74 -8.02
N ASP A 14 -10.57 4.83 -7.29
CA ASP A 14 -11.27 5.12 -6.03
C ASP A 14 -10.37 5.33 -4.80
N PHE A 15 -9.07 5.07 -4.91
CA PHE A 15 -8.11 5.22 -3.80
C PHE A 15 -6.78 5.80 -4.28
N LEU A 16 -6.14 6.59 -3.44
CA LEU A 16 -4.88 7.25 -3.76
C LEU A 16 -3.75 6.86 -2.80
N THR A 17 -4.07 6.31 -1.63
CA THR A 17 -3.03 5.97 -0.64
C THR A 17 -3.30 4.66 0.05
N TRP A 18 -2.24 3.91 0.33
CA TRP A 18 -2.22 2.79 1.27
C TRP A 18 -1.25 3.06 2.41
N ASP A 19 -1.70 2.78 3.63
CA ASP A 19 -0.82 2.69 4.79
C ASP A 19 -0.47 1.23 5.01
N VAL A 20 0.82 0.93 5.03
CA VAL A 20 1.36 -0.43 5.10
C VAL A 20 2.25 -0.56 6.32
N ASP A 21 1.97 -1.56 7.17
CA ASP A 21 2.87 -1.92 8.27
C ASP A 21 4.15 -2.53 7.71
N ILE A 22 5.29 -1.89 8.02
CA ILE A 22 6.57 -2.23 7.39
C ILE A 22 7.06 -3.62 7.81
N ILE A 23 6.70 -4.09 9.00
CA ILE A 23 7.19 -5.37 9.53
C ILE A 23 6.41 -6.54 8.93
N THR A 24 5.11 -6.38 8.79
CA THR A 24 4.19 -7.45 8.36
C THR A 24 3.81 -7.36 6.89
N GLY A 25 4.02 -6.20 6.25
CA GLY A 25 3.51 -5.89 4.92
C GLY A 25 2.01 -5.67 4.88
N LYS A 26 1.29 -5.74 6.00
CA LYS A 26 -0.16 -5.64 6.00
C LYS A 26 -0.61 -4.23 5.64
N VAL A 27 -1.57 -4.12 4.72
CA VAL A 27 -2.28 -2.86 4.48
C VAL A 27 -3.21 -2.59 5.66
N VAL A 28 -2.97 -1.51 6.39
CA VAL A 28 -3.72 -1.13 7.59
C VAL A 28 -4.76 -0.04 7.33
N ASP A 29 -4.54 0.81 6.33
CA ASP A 29 -5.51 1.82 5.89
C ASP A 29 -5.43 2.05 4.38
N CYS A 30 -6.54 2.52 3.80
CA CYS A 30 -6.65 2.88 2.39
C CYS A 30 -7.65 4.02 2.22
N GLN A 31 -7.24 5.09 1.52
CA GLN A 31 -8.02 6.32 1.39
C GLN A 31 -8.13 6.78 -0.06
N PRO A 32 -9.22 7.49 -0.45
CA PRO A 32 -10.41 7.77 0.36
C PRO A 32 -11.40 6.60 0.48
N PHE A 33 -11.34 5.59 -0.40
CA PHE A 33 -12.32 4.51 -0.43
C PHE A 33 -11.69 3.10 -0.49
N GLN A 34 -12.56 2.08 -0.48
CA GLN A 34 -12.21 0.67 -0.67
C GLN A 34 -11.32 0.05 0.42
N ALA A 35 -11.26 0.63 1.63
CA ALA A 35 -10.52 0.06 2.76
C ALA A 35 -10.93 -1.38 3.11
N GLU A 36 -12.21 -1.72 2.97
CA GLU A 36 -12.69 -3.08 3.21
C GLU A 36 -12.10 -4.12 2.24
N ILE A 37 -11.74 -3.69 1.02
CA ILE A 37 -11.10 -4.56 0.02
C ILE A 37 -9.61 -4.62 0.30
N TRP A 38 -8.96 -3.46 0.43
CA TRP A 38 -7.50 -3.39 0.41
C TRP A 38 -6.84 -3.71 1.75
N CYS A 39 -7.46 -3.41 2.90
CA CYS A 39 -6.90 -3.73 4.22
C CYS A 39 -6.89 -5.24 4.57
N LYS A 40 -7.31 -6.08 3.62
CA LYS A 40 -7.20 -7.55 3.68
C LYS A 40 -5.95 -8.07 2.95
N CYS A 41 -5.23 -7.21 2.25
CA CYS A 41 -4.06 -7.57 1.45
C CYS A 41 -2.75 -7.41 2.24
N THR A 42 -1.72 -8.13 1.78
CA THR A 42 -0.36 -8.05 2.32
C THR A 42 0.61 -7.69 1.19
N VAL A 43 1.30 -6.56 1.32
CA VAL A 43 2.40 -6.18 0.41
C VAL A 43 3.58 -7.10 0.65
N VAL A 44 4.10 -7.69 -0.44
CA VAL A 44 5.18 -8.69 -0.38
C VAL A 44 6.54 -8.15 -0.80
N ASN A 45 6.58 -6.97 -1.43
CA ASN A 45 7.80 -6.32 -1.90
C ASN A 45 8.13 -5.03 -1.12
N VAL A 46 7.82 -4.98 0.19
CA VAL A 46 7.96 -3.78 1.04
C VAL A 46 9.36 -3.17 0.96
N ASP A 47 10.41 -4.00 0.97
CA ASP A 47 11.81 -3.55 0.94
C ASP A 47 12.26 -2.99 -0.43
N ASP A 48 11.51 -3.30 -1.50
CA ASP A 48 11.80 -2.89 -2.89
C ASP A 48 10.94 -1.71 -3.35
N LEU A 49 10.06 -1.18 -2.49
CA LEU A 49 9.19 -0.06 -2.82
C LEU A 49 9.99 1.21 -3.13
N GLN A 50 9.67 1.84 -4.24
CA GLN A 50 10.31 3.08 -4.68
C GLN A 50 9.36 3.90 -5.56
N VAL A 51 9.55 5.22 -5.59
CA VAL A 51 8.82 6.12 -6.48
C VAL A 51 9.02 5.71 -7.95
N GLY A 52 7.93 5.69 -8.72
CA GLY A 52 7.83 5.18 -10.08
C GLY A 52 7.71 3.65 -10.18
N GLY A 53 7.95 2.92 -9.08
CA GLY A 53 7.79 1.47 -8.98
C GLY A 53 6.34 1.03 -8.81
N LYS A 54 6.15 -0.25 -8.50
CA LYS A 54 4.84 -0.86 -8.25
C LYS A 54 4.84 -1.67 -6.96
N VAL A 55 3.65 -1.80 -6.38
CA VAL A 55 3.39 -2.62 -5.19
C VAL A 55 2.97 -4.00 -5.64
N ASP A 56 3.69 -5.02 -5.20
CA ASP A 56 3.26 -6.42 -5.32
C ASP A 56 2.60 -6.82 -4.00
N PHE A 57 1.43 -7.44 -4.07
CA PHE A 57 0.65 -7.80 -2.91
C PHE A 57 -0.03 -9.15 -3.09
N GLU A 58 -0.21 -9.84 -1.97
CA GLU A 58 -0.97 -11.08 -1.87
C GLU A 58 -2.39 -10.77 -1.36
N THR A 59 -3.36 -11.36 -2.05
CA THR A 59 -4.75 -11.50 -1.60
C THR A 59 -4.95 -12.89 -1.01
N ARG A 60 -6.17 -13.21 -0.56
CA ARG A 60 -6.47 -14.58 -0.11
C ARG A 60 -6.22 -15.64 -1.20
N ASP A 61 -6.41 -15.28 -2.46
CA ASP A 61 -6.54 -16.25 -3.55
C ASP A 61 -5.35 -16.21 -4.53
N GLU A 62 -4.66 -15.06 -4.65
CA GLU A 62 -3.58 -14.86 -5.61
C GLU A 62 -2.62 -13.71 -5.25
N MET A 63 -1.43 -13.74 -5.86
CA MET A 63 -0.47 -12.64 -5.88
C MET A 63 -0.69 -11.73 -7.09
N LEU A 64 -0.75 -10.43 -6.85
CA LEU A 64 -1.07 -9.40 -7.83
C LEU A 64 -0.08 -8.24 -7.74
N THR A 65 -0.02 -7.46 -8.82
CA THR A 65 0.72 -6.19 -8.86
C THR A 65 -0.26 -5.04 -8.99
N MET A 66 -0.09 -4.01 -8.16
CA MET A 66 -0.88 -2.79 -8.22
C MET A 66 -0.67 -2.11 -9.56
N LYS A 67 -1.79 -1.81 -10.23
CA LYS A 67 -1.75 -1.22 -11.58
C LYS A 67 -1.10 0.16 -11.56
N TYR A 68 -1.41 0.95 -10.54
CA TYR A 68 -1.00 2.35 -10.39
C TYR A 68 0.42 2.44 -9.83
N PRO A 69 1.33 3.17 -10.51
CA PRO A 69 2.68 3.39 -10.01
C PRO A 69 2.68 4.18 -8.69
N ILE A 70 3.76 4.02 -7.94
CA ILE A 70 4.00 4.78 -6.71
C ILE A 70 4.42 6.19 -7.07
N GLN A 71 3.68 7.19 -6.62
CA GLN A 71 4.00 8.60 -6.78
C GLN A 71 4.89 9.11 -5.63
N ASP A 72 4.67 8.67 -4.40
CA ASP A 72 5.43 9.08 -3.22
C ASP A 72 5.38 8.02 -2.10
N ILE A 73 6.32 8.06 -1.16
CA ILE A 73 6.36 7.19 0.02
C ILE A 73 6.75 8.01 1.26
N GLU A 74 5.87 8.03 2.26
CA GLU A 74 6.13 8.66 3.55
C GLU A 74 6.34 7.61 4.64
N ALA A 75 7.40 7.76 5.44
CA ALA A 75 7.60 6.94 6.64
C ALA A 75 6.93 7.59 7.85
N ILE A 76 5.97 6.89 8.47
CA ILE A 76 5.18 7.36 9.60
C ILE A 76 5.49 6.50 10.82
N GLU A 77 5.89 7.15 11.92
CA GLU A 77 5.97 6.52 13.24
C GLU A 77 4.68 6.77 14.02
N VAL A 78 3.96 5.70 14.34
CA VAL A 78 2.75 5.76 15.16
C VAL A 78 3.10 5.30 16.57
N GLU A 79 3.04 6.21 17.54
CA GLU A 79 3.09 5.86 18.96
C GLU A 79 1.79 5.14 19.33
N GLY A 80 1.92 3.96 19.96
CA GLY A 80 0.80 3.12 20.39
C GLY A 80 0.35 3.42 21.80
#